data_AF-A0A6A8LL62-F1
#
_entry.id   AF-A0A6A8LL62-F1
#
_cell.length_a   1.000
_cell.length_b   1.000
_cell.length_c   1.000
_cell.angle_alpha   90.00
_cell.angle_beta   90.00
_cell.angle_gamma   90.00
#
_symmetry.space_group_name_H-M   'P 1'
#
loop_
_entity.id
_entity.type
_entity.pdbx_description
1 polymer ?
#
loop_
_entity_poly.entity_id
_entity_poly.type
_entity_poly.pdbx_seq_one_letter_code
_entity_poly.pdbx_strand_id
1 'polypeptide(L)' 'MAMKGECLSADITPLEKGKEYFLFPLGESHFYVSKFNNVNAHSGAYQKKLFRITDVGQSEAPEPNEWHQMSLF' A
#
# COMPACT_ATOMS: atom_id res chain seq x y z
N MET A 1 0.73 -7.39 3.47
CA MET A 1 1.29 -6.41 2.51
C MET A 1 0.83 -5.03 2.94
N ALA A 2 1.76 -4.14 3.30
CA ALA A 2 1.47 -2.75 3.60
C ALA A 2 1.94 -1.92 2.39
N MET A 3 1.05 -1.14 1.81
CA MET A 3 1.37 -0.17 0.77
C MET A 3 1.61 1.19 1.44
N LYS A 4 2.24 2.13 0.76
CA LYS A 4 2.26 3.53 1.18
C LYS A 4 1.68 4.40 0.09
N GLY A 5 0.98 5.43 0.52
CA GLY A 5 0.45 6.42 -0.40
C GLY A 5 0.31 7.78 0.24
N GLU A 6 0.32 8.77 -0.62
CA GLU A 6 0.10 10.15 -0.28
C GLU A 6 -1.40 10.45 -0.21
N CYS A 7 -1.82 11.15 0.83
CA CYS A 7 -3.20 11.60 0.94
C CYS A 7 -3.44 12.81 0.03
N LEU A 8 -4.39 12.71 -0.91
CA LEU A 8 -4.74 13.78 -1.84
C LEU A 8 -5.77 14.77 -1.26
N SER A 9 -6.53 14.35 -0.26
CA SER A 9 -7.65 15.12 0.32
C SER A 9 -7.60 15.18 1.85
N ALA A 10 -7.46 16.40 2.39
CA ALA A 10 -7.58 16.69 3.83
C ALA A 10 -9.00 17.14 4.24
N ASP A 11 -9.87 17.48 3.29
CA ASP A 11 -11.20 18.03 3.61
C ASP A 11 -12.18 17.02 4.23
N ILE A 12 -11.97 15.74 3.93
CA ILE A 12 -12.91 14.65 4.27
C ILE A 12 -12.29 13.68 5.28
N THR A 13 -11.01 13.86 5.59
CA THR A 13 -10.24 12.94 6.42
C THR A 13 -9.43 13.72 7.45
N PRO A 14 -9.20 13.18 8.65
CA PRO A 14 -8.28 13.76 9.63
C PRO A 14 -6.80 13.68 9.20
N LEU A 15 -6.52 13.33 7.94
CA LEU A 15 -5.18 13.14 7.42
C LEU A 15 -4.67 14.43 6.79
N GLU A 16 -3.36 14.64 6.87
CA GLU A 16 -2.69 15.79 6.28
C GLU A 16 -2.50 15.55 4.79
N LYS A 17 -3.01 16.47 3.97
CA LYS A 17 -2.82 16.44 2.51
C LYS A 17 -1.34 16.57 2.17
N GLY A 18 -0.86 15.76 1.23
CA GLY A 18 0.55 15.74 0.81
C GLY A 18 1.47 15.00 1.77
N LYS A 19 0.91 14.25 2.72
CA LYS A 19 1.68 13.41 3.65
C LYS A 19 1.52 11.94 3.29
N GLU A 20 2.61 11.20 3.45
CA GLU A 20 2.64 9.75 3.22
C GLU A 20 2.12 8.98 4.43
N TYR A 21 1.28 7.99 4.15
CA TYR A 21 0.70 7.10 5.14
C TYR A 21 0.80 5.65 4.69
N PHE A 22 0.75 4.73 5.67
CA PHE A 22 0.67 3.30 5.42
C PHE A 22 -0.76 2.91 5.08
N LEU A 23 -0.95 2.32 3.92
CA LEU A 23 -2.21 1.84 3.35
C LEU A 23 -2.27 0.32 3.43
N PHE A 24 -3.29 -0.22 4.09
CA PHE A 24 -3.54 -1.65 4.18
C PHE A 24 -4.83 -1.97 3.40
N PRO A 25 -4.81 -2.90 2.42
CA PRO A 25 -6.00 -3.24 1.65
C PRO A 25 -7.13 -3.72 2.55
N LEU A 26 -8.27 -3.01 2.52
CA LEU A 26 -9.49 -3.35 3.23
C LEU A 26 -10.58 -3.70 2.21
N GLY A 27 -10.50 -4.94 1.71
CA GLY A 27 -11.37 -5.41 0.64
C GLY A 27 -11.10 -4.71 -0.70
N GLU A 28 -12.13 -4.66 -1.55
CA GLU A 28 -11.97 -4.26 -2.95
C GLU A 28 -11.86 -2.74 -3.13
N SER A 29 -12.49 -1.95 -2.26
CA SER A 29 -12.67 -0.50 -2.47
C SER A 29 -12.08 0.41 -1.38
N HIS A 30 -11.59 -0.14 -0.28
CA HIS A 30 -11.07 0.65 0.85
C HIS A 30 -9.62 0.29 1.19
N PHE A 31 -8.94 1.25 1.80
CA PHE A 31 -7.65 1.07 2.48
C PHE A 31 -7.80 1.51 3.92
N TYR A 32 -7.28 0.70 4.84
CA TYR A 32 -6.96 1.16 6.18
C TYR A 32 -5.72 2.05 6.11
N VAL A 33 -5.83 3.27 6.64
CA VAL A 33 -4.73 4.22 6.64
C VAL A 33 -4.18 4.33 8.05
N SER A 34 -2.87 4.23 8.19
CA SER A 34 -2.16 4.38 9.46
C SER A 34 -0.96 5.30 9.30
N LYS A 35 -0.74 6.17 10.29
CA LYS A 35 0.46 7.01 10.37
C LYS A 35 1.69 6.20 10.82
N PHE A 36 1.46 5.10 11.51
CA PHE A 36 2.50 4.21 12.01
C PHE A 36 2.45 2.89 11.25
N ASN A 37 3.56 2.16 11.22
CA ASN A 37 3.59 0.78 10.73
C ASN A 37 2.93 -0.18 11.74
N ASN A 38 1.72 0.15 12.18
CA ASN A 38 0.96 -0.60 13.16
C ASN A 38 -0.51 -0.61 12.73
N VAL A 39 -1.03 -1.81 12.51
CA VAL A 39 -2.43 -2.05 12.11
C VAL A 39 -3.42 -1.67 13.21
N ASN A 40 -3.01 -1.71 14.48
CA ASN A 40 -3.84 -1.29 15.62
C ASN A 40 -3.86 0.23 15.82
N ALA A 41 -2.95 0.97 15.18
CA ALA A 41 -2.90 2.44 15.20
C ALA A 41 -3.50 3.04 13.93
N HIS A 42 -4.42 2.32 13.27
CA HIS A 42 -5.10 2.84 12.09
C HIS A 42 -5.93 4.06 12.46
N SER A 43 -5.83 5.12 11.64
CA SER A 43 -6.64 6.32 11.82
C SER A 43 -8.06 6.13 11.28
N GLY A 44 -8.25 5.21 10.33
CA GLY A 44 -9.55 4.90 9.76
C GLY A 44 -9.45 4.13 8.45
N ALA A 45 -10.61 3.77 7.89
CA ALA A 45 -10.74 3.19 6.56
C ALA A 45 -11.19 4.26 5.57
N TYR A 46 -10.51 4.35 4.43
CA TYR A 46 -10.77 5.38 3.42
C TYR A 46 -10.79 4.78 2.02
N GLN A 47 -11.45 5.45 1.09
CA GLN A 47 -11.56 4.98 -0.29
C GLN A 47 -10.22 5.13 -1.03
N LYS A 48 -9.89 4.14 -1.86
CA LYS A 48 -8.64 4.12 -2.65
C LYS A 48 -8.45 5.39 -3.49
N LYS A 49 -9.54 5.96 -4.02
CA LYS A 49 -9.54 7.17 -4.85
C LYS A 49 -9.00 8.43 -4.15
N LEU A 50 -8.96 8.45 -2.82
CA LEU A 50 -8.48 9.61 -2.03
C LEU A 50 -6.96 9.57 -1.81
N PHE A 51 -6.31 8.47 -2.18
CA PHE A 51 -4.90 8.26 -1.97
C PHE A 51 -4.21 8.02 -3.30
N ARG A 52 -3.04 8.62 -3.45
CA ARG A 52 -2.11 8.29 -4.53
C ARG A 52 -1.11 7.29 -3.98
N ILE A 53 -1.19 6.04 -4.43
CA ILE A 53 -0.24 5.02 -4.02
C ILE A 53 1.12 5.38 -4.65
N THR A 54 2.10 5.70 -3.80
CA THR A 54 3.48 6.01 -4.20
C THR A 54 4.37 4.79 -4.10
N ASP A 55 4.05 3.88 -3.17
CA ASP A 55 4.78 2.63 -2.95
C ASP A 55 3.75 1.51 -2.77
N VAL A 56 3.48 0.77 -3.84
CA VAL A 56 2.77 -0.51 -3.70
C VAL A 56 3.87 -1.45 -3.23
N GLY A 57 4.05 -1.62 -1.91
CA GLY A 57 5.07 -2.50 -1.34
C GLY A 57 5.07 -3.82 -2.11
N GLN A 58 6.00 -3.91 -3.08
CA GLN A 58 6.10 -5.04 -3.96
C GLN A 58 6.55 -6.14 -3.01
N SER A 59 5.69 -7.13 -2.77
CA SER A 59 6.26 -8.47 -2.69
C SER A 59 7.17 -8.55 -3.90
N GLU A 60 8.45 -8.81 -3.67
CA GLU A 60 9.31 -9.45 -4.67
C GLU A 60 8.38 -10.30 -5.54
N ALA A 61 8.17 -9.85 -6.78
CA ALA A 61 7.73 -10.79 -7.79
C ALA A 61 8.73 -11.93 -7.62
N PRO A 62 8.31 -13.19 -7.37
CA PRO A 62 9.27 -14.27 -7.38
C PRO A 62 9.96 -14.13 -8.73
N GLU A 63 11.25 -13.80 -8.72
CA GLU A 63 12.01 -13.66 -9.95
C GLU A 63 11.70 -14.92 -10.74
N PRO A 64 11.14 -14.81 -11.96
CA PRO A 64 10.74 -15.98 -12.70
C PRO A 64 12.00 -16.83 -12.91
N ASN A 65 12.03 -17.94 -12.17
CA ASN A 65 12.70 -19.20 -12.44
C ASN A 65 14.16 -19.18 -12.93
N GLU A 66 15.12 -19.13 -12.00
CA GLU A 66 16.48 -19.68 -12.20
C GLU A 66 16.51 -21.23 -12.31
N TRP A 67 15.52 -21.88 -12.94
CA TRP A 67 15.45 -23.35 -13.07
C TRP A 67 15.24 -23.87 -14.51
N HIS A 68 15.48 -23.05 -15.54
CA HIS A 68 15.34 -23.49 -16.93
C HIS A 68 16.58 -23.24 -17.80
N GLN A 69 17.80 -23.39 -17.26
CA GLN A 69 18.98 -23.44 -18.12
C GLN A 69 20.10 -24.31 -17.56
N MET A 70 19.87 -25.63 -17.45
CA MET A 70 20.95 -26.62 -17.31
C MET A 70 20.52 -28.07 -17.64
N SER A 71 19.57 -28.25 -18.58
CA SER A 71 19.28 -29.58 -19.17
C SER A 71 19.68 -29.67 -20.64
N LEU A 72 20.79 -29.03 -21.02
CA LEU A 72 21.46 -29.28 -22.29
C LEU A 72 23.00 -29.24 -22.09
N PHE A 73 23.55 -30.33 -21.56
CA PHE A 73 24.89 -30.83 -21.86
C PHE A 73 24.88 -32.35 -21.70
#